data_AF-A0A135W782-F1
#
_entry.id   AF-A0A135W782-F1
#
_cell.length_a   1.000
_cell.length_b   1.000
_cell.length_c   1.000
_cell.angle_alpha   90.00
_cell.angle_beta   90.00
_cell.angle_gamma   90.00
#
_symmetry.space_group_name_H-M   'P 1'
#
loop_
_entity.id
_entity.type
_entity.pdbx_description
1 polymer ?
#
loop_
_entity_poly.entity_id
_entity_poly.type
_entity_poly.pdbx_seq_one_letter_code
_entity_poly.pdbx_strand_id
1 'polypeptide(L)'
;MNFEIQSVTHEHDAISFMWNDRGGLYKVYKDGMPIYEGTVPECSDGDLKHAKMYTYTIERIEEGQVVDVIAMQTSAFAQLKSKENPLQQLVFTAIVAKTQIALSWELLKDVHEYDVYRNGRFIETVRGNSYIDRNFSLDETYRYAIQCKRPLIKSEELFNVSKSFVSSIFDRLNRKGSKSAAEEGFVLVKQIGKPKNLLQPAMEKERNKIDRWKFRYTTFLSDDWVANPNFLSLNRYFKGDGRDFDANSENFRTRVGIDLAYDVERSPMTFTKKIGPSIAYSHFHQFREKATAPLDGIQLERMDHKEGESGFHLVHRVGNPLTTAPSIDYEMRVILRQDGTFDMTGFHDAAPHHEMYVMREEDPDWVPVYLAESKGLAWLSRVVSRQYWRCSNFE
;
A
#
# COMPACT_ATOMS: atom_id res chain seq x y z
N MET A 1 -21.70 23.51 16.65
CA MET A 1 -21.23 22.15 16.33
C MET A 1 -20.72 22.16 14.91
N ASN A 2 -19.61 21.48 14.63
CA ASN A 2 -19.11 21.32 13.26
C ASN A 2 -19.95 20.27 12.52
N PHE A 3 -20.07 20.34 11.20
CA PHE A 3 -20.69 19.26 10.40
C PHE A 3 -19.65 18.16 10.16
N GLU A 4 -19.63 17.17 11.06
CA GLU A 4 -18.62 16.11 11.13
C GLU A 4 -19.31 14.76 11.41
N ILE A 5 -18.72 13.65 10.94
CA ILE A 5 -19.11 12.29 11.33
C ILE A 5 -18.81 12.08 12.82
N GLN A 6 -19.78 11.54 13.55
CA GLN A 6 -19.66 11.16 14.95
C GLN A 6 -19.15 9.73 15.11
N SER A 7 -19.69 8.81 14.30
CA SER A 7 -19.36 7.39 14.37
C SER A 7 -19.57 6.72 13.04
N VAL A 8 -18.75 5.70 12.78
CA VAL A 8 -18.92 4.74 11.70
C VAL A 8 -18.84 3.36 12.33
N THR A 9 -19.84 2.53 12.06
CA THR A 9 -19.95 1.16 12.55
C THR A 9 -19.94 0.22 11.36
N HIS A 10 -19.06 -0.77 11.41
CA HIS A 10 -18.98 -1.84 10.41
C HIS A 10 -19.53 -3.12 11.01
N GLU A 11 -20.65 -3.58 10.46
CA GLU A 11 -21.24 -4.88 10.76
C GLU A 11 -20.99 -5.84 9.58
N HIS A 12 -21.41 -7.10 9.72
CA HIS A 12 -21.16 -8.12 8.70
C HIS A 12 -21.66 -7.70 7.30
N ASP A 13 -22.89 -7.23 7.22
CA ASP A 13 -23.55 -6.84 5.97
C ASP A 13 -23.94 -5.36 5.92
N ALA A 14 -23.47 -4.54 6.87
CA ALA A 14 -23.88 -3.14 6.95
C ALA A 14 -22.75 -2.20 7.32
N ILE A 15 -22.78 -1.00 6.75
CA ILE A 15 -22.03 0.16 7.21
C ILE A 15 -23.05 1.20 7.65
N SER A 16 -22.96 1.59 8.92
CA SER A 16 -23.83 2.60 9.51
C SER A 16 -23.00 3.78 10.00
N PHE A 17 -23.48 4.99 9.80
CA PHE A 17 -22.78 6.19 10.26
C PHE A 17 -23.74 7.27 10.69
N MET A 18 -23.31 8.04 11.69
CA MET A 18 -24.02 9.17 12.26
C MET A 18 -23.16 10.43 12.15
N TRP A 19 -23.79 11.59 12.00
CA TRP A 19 -23.11 12.88 11.94
C TRP A 19 -23.75 13.90 12.89
N ASN A 20 -23.03 14.99 13.16
CA ASN A 20 -23.56 16.07 13.98
C ASN A 20 -24.78 16.71 13.29
N ASP A 21 -25.94 16.68 13.96
CA ASP A 21 -27.12 17.36 13.47
C ASP A 21 -26.93 18.88 13.51
N ARG A 22 -27.21 19.51 12.36
CA ARG A 22 -27.15 20.96 12.15
C ARG A 22 -28.48 21.51 11.62
N GLY A 23 -29.52 20.68 11.53
CA GLY A 23 -30.79 21.01 10.90
C GLY A 23 -30.71 21.02 9.37
N GLY A 24 -31.86 21.05 8.71
CA GLY A 24 -31.98 20.99 7.25
C GLY A 24 -32.26 19.60 6.72
N LEU A 25 -32.11 19.44 5.40
CA LEU A 25 -32.28 18.16 4.71
C LEU A 25 -30.89 17.56 4.43
N TYR A 26 -30.74 16.26 4.64
CA TYR A 26 -29.52 15.52 4.30
C TYR A 26 -29.74 14.63 3.08
N LYS A 27 -28.73 14.55 2.22
CA LYS A 27 -28.64 13.55 1.15
C LYS A 27 -27.36 12.75 1.28
N VAL A 28 -27.44 11.44 1.14
CA VAL A 28 -26.27 10.55 1.14
C VAL A 28 -26.16 9.84 -0.19
N TYR A 29 -24.96 9.83 -0.74
CA TYR A 29 -24.60 9.19 -1.99
C TYR A 29 -23.56 8.11 -1.73
N LYS A 30 -23.72 6.93 -2.34
CA LYS A 30 -22.74 5.83 -2.36
C LYS A 30 -22.23 5.66 -3.78
N ASP A 31 -20.92 5.72 -3.97
CA ASP A 31 -20.26 5.68 -5.29
C ASP A 31 -20.94 6.68 -6.28
N GLY A 32 -21.43 7.80 -5.74
CA GLY A 32 -22.12 8.85 -6.48
C GLY A 32 -23.60 8.62 -6.80
N MET A 33 -24.21 7.53 -6.32
CA MET A 33 -25.64 7.24 -6.46
C MET A 33 -26.37 7.54 -5.14
N PRO A 34 -27.53 8.23 -5.15
CA PRO A 34 -28.25 8.55 -3.92
C PRO A 34 -28.79 7.30 -3.23
N ILE A 35 -28.61 7.20 -1.92
CA ILE A 35 -29.08 6.09 -1.08
C ILE A 35 -29.94 6.55 0.10
N TYR A 36 -29.93 7.85 0.44
CA TYR A 36 -30.72 8.41 1.53
C TYR A 36 -31.09 9.87 1.24
N GLU A 37 -32.29 10.26 1.64
CA GLU A 37 -32.77 11.65 1.70
C GLU A 37 -33.70 11.80 2.91
N GLY A 38 -33.40 12.74 3.81
CA GLY A 38 -34.18 12.92 5.04
C GLY A 38 -33.55 13.90 6.03
N THR A 39 -34.21 14.12 7.16
CA THR A 39 -33.76 15.08 8.19
C THR A 39 -33.06 14.41 9.38
N VAL A 40 -33.00 13.08 9.41
CA VAL A 40 -32.36 12.33 10.50
C VAL A 40 -30.86 12.21 10.19
N PRO A 41 -29.96 12.52 11.13
CA PRO A 41 -28.52 12.60 10.88
C PRO A 41 -27.83 11.22 10.93
N GLU A 42 -28.43 10.20 10.31
CA GLU A 42 -27.94 8.83 10.28
C GLU A 42 -28.20 8.16 8.93
N CYS A 43 -27.35 7.22 8.56
CA CYS A 43 -27.52 6.38 7.38
C CYS A 43 -26.98 4.97 7.64
N SER A 44 -27.66 3.97 7.08
CA SER A 44 -27.26 2.57 7.09
C SER A 44 -27.32 2.02 5.68
N ASP A 45 -26.23 1.43 5.21
CA ASP A 45 -26.10 0.81 3.89
C ASP A 45 -25.83 -0.68 4.03
N GLY A 46 -26.73 -1.50 3.46
CA GLY A 46 -26.67 -2.97 3.54
C GLY A 46 -26.25 -3.69 2.25
N ASP A 47 -26.05 -2.97 1.14
CA ASP A 47 -25.73 -3.60 -0.16
C ASP A 47 -24.22 -3.62 -0.40
N LEU A 48 -23.50 -4.45 0.36
CA LEU A 48 -22.05 -4.43 0.42
C LEU A 48 -21.42 -5.73 -0.08
N LYS A 49 -20.36 -5.60 -0.87
CA LYS A 49 -19.45 -6.68 -1.22
C LYS A 49 -18.28 -6.62 -0.24
N HIS A 50 -18.01 -7.74 0.43
CA HIS A 50 -16.93 -7.84 1.42
C HIS A 50 -15.59 -7.36 0.86
N ALA A 51 -14.82 -6.68 1.72
CA ALA A 51 -13.50 -6.12 1.41
C ALA A 51 -13.43 -5.13 0.23
N LYS A 52 -14.56 -4.76 -0.38
CA LYS A 52 -14.62 -3.66 -1.35
C LYS A 52 -14.58 -2.33 -0.61
N MET A 53 -13.85 -1.36 -1.17
CA MET A 53 -13.87 0.03 -0.73
C MET A 53 -15.00 0.79 -1.42
N TYR A 54 -15.73 1.59 -0.62
CA TYR A 54 -16.86 2.40 -1.03
C TYR A 54 -16.59 3.86 -0.68
N THR A 55 -17.13 4.77 -1.50
CA THR A 55 -17.10 6.21 -1.23
C THR A 55 -18.51 6.69 -0.92
N TYR A 56 -18.66 7.42 0.18
CA TYR A 56 -19.88 8.09 0.59
C TYR A 56 -19.70 9.61 0.53
N THR A 57 -20.71 10.32 0.05
CA THR A 57 -20.82 11.79 0.14
C THR A 57 -22.09 12.12 0.90
N ILE A 58 -21.98 12.94 1.94
CA ILE A 58 -23.12 13.40 2.76
C ILE A 58 -23.23 14.90 2.56
N GLU A 59 -24.38 15.34 2.07
CA GLU A 59 -24.68 16.74 1.84
C GLU A 59 -25.70 17.23 2.85
N ARG A 60 -25.50 18.44 3.39
CA ARG A 60 -26.54 19.18 4.10
C ARG A 60 -27.08 20.28 3.21
N ILE A 61 -28.40 20.33 3.09
CA ILE A 61 -29.15 21.24 2.24
C ILE A 61 -30.01 22.16 3.10
N GLU A 62 -29.86 23.47 2.86
CA GLU A 62 -30.68 24.52 3.46
C GLU A 62 -31.22 25.41 2.33
N GLU A 63 -32.52 25.72 2.37
CA GLU A 63 -33.17 26.57 1.36
C GLU A 63 -32.92 26.13 -0.11
N GLY A 64 -32.75 24.81 -0.32
CA GLY A 64 -32.49 24.22 -1.64
C GLY A 64 -31.03 24.31 -2.11
N GLN A 65 -30.10 24.77 -1.29
CA GLN A 65 -28.67 24.84 -1.60
C GLN A 65 -27.85 23.92 -0.71
N VAL A 66 -26.81 23.29 -1.27
CA VAL A 66 -25.84 22.49 -0.50
C VAL A 66 -24.93 23.45 0.27
N VAL A 67 -25.01 23.43 1.60
CA VAL A 67 -24.24 24.32 2.48
C VAL A 67 -23.01 23.64 3.08
N ASP A 68 -23.07 22.32 3.28
CA ASP A 68 -21.97 21.53 3.81
C ASP A 68 -21.92 20.15 3.17
N VAL A 69 -20.69 19.61 3.06
CA VAL A 69 -20.41 18.30 2.49
C VAL A 69 -19.43 17.57 3.41
N ILE A 70 -19.62 16.25 3.54
CA ILE A 70 -18.65 15.32 4.10
C ILE A 70 -18.37 14.27 3.03
N ALA A 71 -17.10 13.95 2.83
CA ALA A 71 -16.67 12.84 2.00
C ALA A 71 -16.08 11.74 2.89
N MET A 72 -16.50 10.51 2.71
CA MET A 72 -15.99 9.37 3.47
C MET A 72 -15.64 8.24 2.51
N GLN A 73 -14.53 7.56 2.76
CA GLN A 73 -14.15 6.36 2.03
C GLN A 73 -13.82 5.26 3.03
N THR A 74 -14.41 4.08 2.87
CA THR A 74 -14.22 2.97 3.79
C THR A 74 -14.38 1.61 3.11
N SER A 75 -13.71 0.59 3.63
CA SER A 75 -13.95 -0.80 3.22
C SER A 75 -15.11 -1.43 3.98
N ALA A 76 -15.88 -2.28 3.31
CA ALA A 76 -16.81 -3.20 3.96
C ALA A 76 -16.06 -4.24 4.81
N PHE A 77 -16.67 -4.62 5.93
CA PHE A 77 -16.12 -5.66 6.78
C PHE A 77 -16.01 -6.98 6.01
N ALA A 78 -15.08 -7.83 6.45
CA ALA A 78 -14.93 -9.18 5.95
C ALA A 78 -14.61 -10.08 7.14
N GLN A 79 -15.47 -11.09 7.35
CA GLN A 79 -15.34 -12.02 8.47
C GLN A 79 -14.11 -12.92 8.32
N LEU A 80 -13.90 -13.44 7.09
CA LEU A 80 -12.72 -14.23 6.76
C LEU A 80 -11.59 -13.30 6.36
N LYS A 81 -10.60 -13.17 7.24
CA LYS A 81 -9.36 -12.43 6.99
C LYS A 81 -8.32 -13.31 6.28
N SER A 82 -7.55 -12.71 5.38
CA SER A 82 -6.44 -13.37 4.69
C SER A 82 -5.38 -13.81 5.68
N LYS A 83 -5.04 -15.10 5.65
CA LYS A 83 -3.94 -15.66 6.44
C LYS A 83 -2.57 -15.23 5.91
N GLU A 84 -2.49 -14.86 4.63
CA GLU A 84 -1.24 -14.51 3.97
C GLU A 84 -0.88 -13.04 4.20
N ASN A 85 -1.86 -12.13 4.10
CA ASN A 85 -1.69 -10.69 4.32
C ASN A 85 -2.77 -10.12 5.27
N PRO A 86 -2.43 -9.82 6.53
CA PRO A 86 -3.37 -9.26 7.51
C PRO A 86 -4.02 -7.94 7.11
N LEU A 87 -3.42 -7.18 6.18
CA LEU A 87 -3.94 -5.87 5.75
C LEU A 87 -4.92 -5.96 4.57
N GLN A 88 -4.98 -7.10 3.87
CA GLN A 88 -5.74 -7.24 2.63
C GLN A 88 -7.23 -6.95 2.80
N GLN A 89 -7.80 -7.33 3.94
CA GLN A 89 -9.23 -7.16 4.24
C GLN A 89 -9.45 -6.34 5.51
N LEU A 90 -8.45 -5.52 5.87
CA LEU A 90 -8.55 -4.59 6.98
C LEU A 90 -9.51 -3.45 6.64
N VAL A 91 -10.38 -3.07 7.59
CA VAL A 91 -11.18 -1.86 7.45
C VAL A 91 -10.30 -0.64 7.65
N PHE A 92 -10.24 0.23 6.63
CA PHE A 92 -9.55 1.51 6.71
C PHE A 92 -10.47 2.61 6.20
N THR A 93 -10.79 3.55 7.09
CA THR A 93 -11.73 4.63 6.87
C THR A 93 -10.99 5.97 6.83
N ALA A 94 -11.30 6.78 5.83
CA ALA A 94 -10.91 8.18 5.75
C ALA A 94 -12.15 9.05 5.62
N ILE A 95 -12.24 10.10 6.43
CA ILE A 95 -13.33 11.07 6.42
C ILE A 95 -12.72 12.45 6.22
N VAL A 96 -13.24 13.19 5.25
CA VAL A 96 -12.87 14.56 4.95
C VAL A 96 -14.11 15.42 5.17
N ALA A 97 -13.96 16.46 5.98
CA ALA A 97 -14.93 17.52 6.20
C ALA A 97 -14.19 18.87 6.20
N LYS A 98 -14.91 19.99 6.17
CA LYS A 98 -14.29 21.33 6.15
C LYS A 98 -13.31 21.59 7.31
N THR A 99 -13.50 20.90 8.43
CA THR A 99 -12.79 21.13 9.71
C THR A 99 -11.91 19.96 10.15
N GLN A 100 -11.90 18.85 9.40
CA GLN A 100 -11.06 17.69 9.74
C GLN A 100 -10.76 16.77 8.55
N ILE A 101 -9.60 16.13 8.61
CA ILE A 101 -9.34 14.85 7.95
C ILE A 101 -9.17 13.80 9.05
N ALA A 102 -10.12 12.88 9.16
CA ALA A 102 -10.09 11.80 10.14
C ALA A 102 -9.73 10.47 9.47
N LEU A 103 -8.85 9.71 10.12
CA LEU A 103 -8.44 8.37 9.71
C LEU A 103 -8.79 7.40 10.83
N SER A 104 -9.32 6.24 10.49
CA SER A 104 -9.59 5.16 11.43
C SER A 104 -9.28 3.82 10.77
N TRP A 105 -8.66 2.91 11.50
CA TRP A 105 -8.28 1.59 11.01
C TRP A 105 -8.75 0.48 11.96
N GLU A 106 -8.87 -0.73 11.46
CA GLU A 106 -9.09 -1.91 12.29
C GLU A 106 -7.84 -2.17 13.15
N LEU A 107 -8.03 -2.51 14.43
CA LEU A 107 -6.92 -2.87 15.31
C LEU A 107 -6.24 -4.15 14.79
N LEU A 108 -4.91 -4.14 14.80
CA LEU A 108 -4.12 -5.31 14.46
C LEU A 108 -3.85 -6.10 15.74
N LYS A 109 -4.03 -7.41 15.66
CA LYS A 109 -3.72 -8.31 16.77
C LYS A 109 -2.26 -8.14 17.20
N ASP A 110 -2.05 -8.03 18.51
CA ASP A 110 -0.73 -7.90 19.17
C ASP A 110 0.02 -6.60 18.77
N VAL A 111 -0.71 -5.55 18.41
CA VAL A 111 -0.22 -4.18 18.18
C VAL A 111 -0.90 -3.24 19.18
N HIS A 112 -0.13 -2.34 19.78
CA HIS A 112 -0.63 -1.42 20.82
C HIS A 112 -0.38 0.06 20.51
N GLU A 113 0.54 0.36 19.60
CA GLU A 113 0.96 1.72 19.26
C GLU A 113 1.14 1.83 17.75
N TYR A 114 0.76 2.98 17.21
CA TYR A 114 0.82 3.30 15.79
C TYR A 114 1.48 4.65 15.58
N ASP A 115 2.54 4.68 14.79
CA ASP A 115 3.20 5.92 14.40
C ASP A 115 2.49 6.52 13.18
N VAL A 116 2.04 7.76 13.31
CA VAL A 116 1.34 8.51 12.27
C VAL A 116 2.29 9.50 11.62
N TYR A 117 2.33 9.47 10.29
CA TYR A 117 3.11 10.36 9.46
C TYR A 117 2.21 11.11 8.49
N ARG A 118 2.54 12.37 8.21
CA ARG A 118 1.91 13.19 7.17
C ARG A 118 2.97 13.76 6.25
N ASN A 119 2.83 13.52 4.95
CA ASN A 119 3.76 13.96 3.91
C ASN A 119 5.22 13.55 4.23
N GLY A 120 5.39 12.32 4.74
CA GLY A 120 6.69 11.75 5.11
C GLY A 120 7.24 12.21 6.46
N ARG A 121 6.61 13.18 7.13
CA ARG A 121 7.03 13.67 8.46
C ARG A 121 6.26 12.97 9.56
N PHE A 122 6.97 12.52 10.60
CA PHE A 122 6.36 11.99 11.81
C PHE A 122 5.50 13.07 12.49
N ILE A 123 4.32 12.69 12.96
CA ILE A 123 3.39 13.56 13.68
C ILE A 123 3.33 13.14 15.14
N GLU A 124 2.84 11.93 15.40
CA GLU A 124 2.67 11.39 16.76
C GLU A 124 2.58 9.86 16.76
N THR A 125 2.70 9.28 17.95
CA THR A 125 2.39 7.87 18.21
C THR A 125 1.06 7.80 18.95
N VAL A 126 0.08 7.08 18.40
CA VAL A 126 -1.25 6.88 19.00
C VAL A 126 -1.41 5.46 19.55
N ARG A 127 -2.12 5.34 20.68
CA ARG A 127 -2.52 4.03 21.25
C ARG A 127 -3.89 3.54 20.77
N GLY A 128 -4.68 4.45 20.20
CA GLY A 128 -5.96 4.13 19.60
C GLY A 128 -5.79 3.69 18.14
N ASN A 129 -6.93 3.51 17.48
CA ASN A 129 -7.01 3.11 16.09
C ASN A 129 -7.50 4.24 15.17
N SER A 130 -7.31 5.48 15.60
CA SER A 130 -7.74 6.66 14.87
C SER A 130 -6.80 7.84 15.06
N TYR A 131 -6.86 8.78 14.11
CA TYR A 131 -6.14 10.04 14.12
C TYR A 131 -7.01 11.11 13.43
N ILE A 132 -7.01 12.33 13.95
CA ILE A 132 -7.78 13.45 13.38
C ILE A 132 -6.84 14.62 13.13
N ASP A 133 -6.67 14.98 11.86
CA ASP A 133 -5.98 16.19 11.45
C ASP A 133 -6.95 17.37 11.39
N ARG A 134 -6.67 18.43 12.16
CA ARG A 134 -7.43 19.68 12.15
C ARG A 134 -6.62 20.87 11.61
N ASN A 135 -5.37 20.66 11.23
CA ASN A 135 -4.47 21.70 10.75
C ASN A 135 -4.02 21.41 9.32
N PHE A 136 -4.95 21.58 8.39
CA PHE A 136 -4.78 21.30 6.97
C PHE A 136 -5.42 22.41 6.12
N SER A 137 -4.86 22.65 4.94
CA SER A 137 -5.43 23.46 3.86
C SER A 137 -6.36 22.63 2.96
N LEU A 138 -7.41 23.26 2.44
CA LEU A 138 -8.34 22.64 1.48
C LEU A 138 -7.75 22.52 0.06
N ASP A 139 -6.66 23.25 -0.23
CA ASP A 139 -6.05 23.36 -1.56
C ASP A 139 -4.87 22.43 -1.80
N GLU A 140 -4.40 21.75 -0.76
CA GLU A 140 -3.24 20.85 -0.79
C GLU A 140 -3.66 19.38 -0.80
N THR A 141 -2.78 18.51 -1.28
CA THR A 141 -2.92 17.05 -1.18
C THR A 141 -2.17 16.54 0.04
N TYR A 142 -2.60 15.38 0.56
CA TYR A 142 -1.99 14.79 1.75
C TYR A 142 -1.67 13.32 1.55
N ARG A 143 -0.53 12.89 2.08
CA ARG A 143 -0.17 11.48 2.21
C ARG A 143 -0.02 11.14 3.68
N TYR A 144 -0.96 10.38 4.21
CA TYR A 144 -0.87 9.83 5.55
C TYR A 144 -0.29 8.42 5.52
N ALA A 145 0.60 8.11 6.45
CA ALA A 145 1.09 6.76 6.67
C ALA A 145 0.94 6.40 8.15
N ILE A 146 0.34 5.24 8.41
CA ILE A 146 0.19 4.66 9.75
C ILE A 146 1.10 3.43 9.78
N GLN A 147 2.12 3.47 10.63
CA GLN A 147 3.11 2.42 10.74
C GLN A 147 3.04 1.76 12.11
N CYS A 148 3.18 0.44 12.14
CA CYS A 148 3.34 -0.29 13.39
C CYS A 148 4.15 -1.57 13.16
N LYS A 149 4.56 -2.19 14.26
CA LYS A 149 5.31 -3.44 14.25
C LYS A 149 4.76 -4.36 15.33
N ARG A 150 4.91 -5.66 15.12
CA ARG A 150 4.71 -6.66 16.17
C ARG A 150 5.79 -7.74 16.11
N PRO A 151 6.08 -8.42 17.23
CA PRO A 151 6.92 -9.60 17.21
C PRO A 151 6.36 -10.65 16.24
N LEU A 152 7.22 -11.30 15.46
CA LEU A 152 6.84 -12.50 14.74
C LEU A 152 6.42 -13.56 15.78
N ILE A 153 5.11 -13.83 15.86
CA ILE A 153 4.62 -15.01 16.56
C ILE A 153 5.25 -16.19 15.84
N LYS A 154 5.99 -17.05 16.57
CA LYS A 154 6.62 -18.26 16.02
C LYS A 154 5.58 -19.06 15.21
N SER A 155 5.55 -18.86 13.89
CA SER A 155 4.79 -19.72 13.01
C SER A 155 5.57 -21.01 12.88
N GLU A 156 5.23 -21.98 13.73
CA GLU A 156 5.83 -23.32 13.72
C GLU A 156 5.74 -23.99 12.33
N GLU A 157 4.90 -23.48 11.43
CA GLU A 157 4.72 -23.96 10.07
C GLU A 157 5.74 -23.44 9.03
N LEU A 158 6.32 -22.23 9.18
CA LEU A 158 7.33 -21.70 8.23
C LEU A 158 8.78 -22.05 8.65
N PHE A 159 8.97 -22.47 9.90
CA PHE A 159 10.28 -22.69 10.51
C PHE A 159 10.95 -24.04 10.17
N ASN A 160 10.24 -25.02 9.60
CA ASN A 160 10.83 -26.34 9.34
C ASN A 160 11.67 -26.44 8.05
N VAL A 161 11.56 -25.48 7.13
CA VAL A 161 12.29 -25.52 5.84
C VAL A 161 13.66 -24.81 5.91
N SER A 162 13.85 -23.86 6.83
CA SER A 162 14.99 -22.91 6.81
C SER A 162 16.01 -23.05 7.96
N LYS A 163 15.79 -24.00 8.88
CA LYS A 163 16.54 -24.15 10.15
C LYS A 163 18.07 -24.30 10.01
N SER A 164 18.59 -24.71 8.85
CA SER A 164 20.01 -25.07 8.70
C SER A 164 20.93 -23.87 8.35
N PHE A 165 20.51 -22.94 7.50
CA PHE A 165 21.39 -21.88 6.99
C PHE A 165 21.09 -20.48 7.54
N VAL A 166 19.81 -20.15 7.80
CA VAL A 166 19.40 -18.79 8.17
C VAL A 166 19.66 -18.49 9.65
N SER A 167 19.43 -19.47 10.52
CA SER A 167 19.66 -19.35 11.97
C SER A 167 21.12 -19.06 12.31
N SER A 168 22.06 -19.78 11.68
CA SER A 168 23.50 -19.66 11.96
C SER A 168 24.10 -18.31 11.53
N ILE A 169 23.54 -17.67 10.49
CA ILE A 169 23.97 -16.35 10.01
C ILE A 169 23.35 -15.24 10.85
N PHE A 170 22.04 -15.32 11.15
CA PHE A 170 21.36 -14.35 12.02
C PHE A 170 21.92 -14.34 13.44
N ASP A 171 22.15 -15.51 14.04
CA ASP A 171 22.73 -15.61 15.39
C ASP A 171 24.18 -15.10 15.44
N ARG A 172 24.94 -15.23 14.35
CA ARG A 172 26.34 -14.77 14.30
C ARG A 172 26.47 -13.26 14.06
N LEU A 173 25.54 -12.65 13.35
CA LEU A 173 25.47 -11.19 13.12
C LEU A 173 24.91 -10.44 14.33
N ASN A 174 23.87 -10.97 14.99
CA ASN A 174 23.23 -10.33 16.15
C ASN A 174 23.99 -10.54 17.48
N ARG A 175 25.12 -11.25 17.47
CA ARG A 175 25.97 -11.46 18.66
C ARG A 175 26.73 -10.19 19.14
N LYS A 176 26.72 -9.10 18.37
CA LYS A 176 27.44 -7.85 18.72
C LYS A 176 26.55 -6.60 18.92
N GLY A 177 25.23 -6.71 18.84
CA GLY A 177 24.31 -5.60 19.10
C GLY A 177 22.87 -6.09 19.06
N SER A 178 22.05 -5.57 19.98
CA SER A 178 20.61 -5.83 20.22
C SER A 178 20.01 -7.09 19.57
N LYS A 179 19.54 -8.03 20.40
CA LYS A 179 18.66 -9.13 19.97
C LYS A 179 17.35 -8.54 19.41
N SER A 180 17.33 -8.04 18.17
CA SER A 180 16.09 -7.71 17.50
C SER A 180 15.36 -9.02 17.25
N ALA A 181 14.25 -9.23 17.95
CA ALA A 181 13.33 -10.32 17.62
C ALA A 181 12.94 -10.18 16.14
N ALA A 182 12.67 -11.31 15.49
CA ALA A 182 12.07 -11.27 14.18
C ALA A 182 10.75 -10.47 14.29
N GLU A 183 10.52 -9.50 13.39
CA GLU A 183 9.38 -8.57 13.46
C GLU A 183 8.64 -8.50 12.13
N GLU A 184 7.31 -8.39 12.21
CA GLU A 184 6.46 -7.99 11.10
C GLU A 184 6.23 -6.48 11.18
N GLY A 185 6.42 -5.78 10.06
CA GLY A 185 6.04 -4.38 9.93
C GLY A 185 4.75 -4.23 9.14
N PHE A 186 3.93 -3.26 9.49
CA PHE A 186 2.69 -2.92 8.79
C PHE A 186 2.68 -1.44 8.45
N VAL A 187 2.32 -1.12 7.20
CA VAL A 187 2.19 0.25 6.71
C VAL A 187 0.84 0.42 6.01
N LEU A 188 -0.03 1.29 6.55
CA LEU A 188 -1.24 1.75 5.88
C LEU A 188 -0.97 3.13 5.30
N VAL A 189 -1.19 3.32 4.00
CA VAL A 189 -1.04 4.60 3.31
C VAL A 189 -2.38 5.05 2.78
N LYS A 190 -2.74 6.30 3.10
CA LYS A 190 -3.87 7.01 2.50
C LYS A 190 -3.38 8.27 1.81
N GLN A 191 -3.54 8.33 0.49
CA GLN A 191 -3.40 9.58 -0.25
C GLN A 191 -4.77 10.26 -0.31
N ILE A 192 -4.83 11.53 0.02
CA ILE A 192 -6.04 12.36 0.02
C ILE A 192 -5.80 13.46 -1.02
N GLY A 193 -6.64 13.50 -2.05
CA GLY A 193 -6.71 14.59 -3.01
C GLY A 193 -7.06 15.91 -2.31
N LYS A 194 -7.18 17.00 -3.08
CA LYS A 194 -7.46 18.31 -2.48
C LYS A 194 -8.82 18.28 -1.76
N PRO A 195 -8.91 18.55 -0.44
CA PRO A 195 -10.18 18.49 0.26
C PRO A 195 -11.27 19.35 -0.38
N LYS A 196 -10.94 20.49 -0.97
CA LYS A 196 -11.93 21.31 -1.69
C LYS A 196 -12.64 20.57 -2.83
N ASN A 197 -11.96 19.64 -3.52
CA ASN A 197 -12.53 18.85 -4.60
C ASN A 197 -13.41 17.73 -4.02
N LEU A 198 -12.92 17.07 -2.96
CA LEU A 198 -13.66 16.02 -2.24
C LEU A 198 -14.96 16.55 -1.62
N LEU A 199 -14.99 17.82 -1.23
CA LEU A 199 -16.11 18.49 -0.56
C LEU A 199 -17.05 19.25 -1.51
N GLN A 200 -16.93 19.04 -2.83
CA GLN A 200 -17.94 19.53 -3.78
C GLN A 200 -19.22 18.70 -3.71
N PRO A 201 -20.40 19.28 -4.04
CA PRO A 201 -21.63 18.54 -4.19
C PRO A 201 -21.48 17.36 -5.16
N ALA A 202 -22.10 16.22 -4.84
CA ALA A 202 -22.00 14.97 -5.57
C ALA A 202 -22.45 15.10 -7.04
N MET A 203 -23.39 16.01 -7.33
CA MET A 203 -23.85 16.30 -8.68
C MET A 203 -22.94 17.29 -9.45
N GLU A 204 -22.11 18.05 -8.75
CA GLU A 204 -21.19 19.04 -9.34
C GLU A 204 -19.78 18.47 -9.55
N LYS A 205 -19.44 17.36 -8.89
CA LYS A 205 -18.13 16.70 -9.05
C LYS A 205 -17.87 16.30 -10.50
N GLU A 206 -16.90 16.96 -11.13
CA GLU A 206 -16.33 16.50 -12.40
C GLU A 206 -15.67 15.13 -12.20
N ARG A 207 -16.14 14.12 -12.94
CA ARG A 207 -15.57 12.78 -12.93
C ARG A 207 -14.67 12.62 -14.15
N ASN A 208 -13.49 13.22 -14.11
CA ASN A 208 -12.49 12.97 -15.14
C ASN A 208 -12.11 11.49 -15.08
N LYS A 209 -12.28 10.81 -16.22
CA LYS A 209 -11.97 9.40 -16.32
C LYS A 209 -10.51 9.24 -16.68
N ILE A 210 -9.80 8.45 -15.89
CA ILE A 210 -8.45 8.03 -16.22
C ILE A 210 -8.54 6.98 -17.33
N ASP A 211 -8.17 7.40 -18.54
CA ASP A 211 -8.09 6.52 -19.70
C ASP A 211 -6.95 5.52 -19.58
N ARG A 212 -5.80 5.94 -19.04
CA ARG A 212 -4.62 5.08 -18.93
C ARG A 212 -3.90 5.19 -17.61
N TRP A 213 -3.58 4.02 -17.06
CA TRP A 213 -2.73 3.86 -15.91
C TRP A 213 -1.42 3.19 -16.28
N LYS A 214 -0.32 3.73 -15.77
CA LYS A 214 0.96 3.03 -15.72
C LYS A 214 1.32 2.73 -14.28
N PHE A 215 1.88 1.56 -14.06
CA PHE A 215 2.35 1.11 -12.76
C PHE A 215 3.77 0.56 -12.87
N ARG A 216 4.60 0.83 -11.87
CA ARG A 216 5.99 0.38 -11.81
C ARG A 216 6.32 -0.12 -10.41
N TYR A 217 6.84 -1.34 -10.33
CA TYR A 217 7.46 -1.89 -9.13
C TYR A 217 8.93 -2.19 -9.43
N THR A 218 9.86 -1.61 -8.67
CA THR A 218 11.29 -1.84 -8.85
C THR A 218 11.94 -2.25 -7.52
N THR A 219 12.93 -3.12 -7.60
CA THR A 219 13.82 -3.44 -6.48
C THR A 219 15.24 -3.06 -6.81
N PHE A 220 16.01 -2.59 -5.82
CA PHE A 220 17.41 -2.17 -6.04
C PHE A 220 18.26 -2.26 -4.78
N LEU A 221 19.58 -2.31 -4.97
CA LEU A 221 20.58 -2.23 -3.92
C LEU A 221 21.19 -0.82 -3.91
N SER A 222 21.03 -0.08 -2.82
CA SER A 222 21.54 1.29 -2.72
C SER A 222 23.07 1.37 -2.78
N ASP A 223 23.75 0.35 -2.23
CA ASP A 223 25.20 0.27 -2.24
C ASP A 223 25.75 -0.01 -3.65
N ASP A 224 26.98 0.44 -3.92
CA ASP A 224 27.72 0.06 -5.14
C ASP A 224 28.18 -1.41 -5.10
N TRP A 225 28.43 -1.91 -3.89
CA TRP A 225 29.02 -3.21 -3.63
C TRP A 225 28.40 -3.86 -2.42
N VAL A 226 28.05 -5.13 -2.54
CA VAL A 226 27.51 -5.90 -1.43
C VAL A 226 28.38 -7.11 -1.15
N ALA A 227 28.77 -7.25 0.11
CA ALA A 227 29.60 -8.36 0.57
C ALA A 227 28.77 -9.65 0.64
N ASN A 228 29.32 -10.75 0.11
CA ASN A 228 28.76 -12.08 0.30
C ASN A 228 28.83 -12.47 1.79
N PRO A 229 27.71 -12.84 2.43
CA PRO A 229 27.72 -13.32 3.82
C PRO A 229 28.55 -14.59 4.02
N ASN A 230 28.68 -15.43 2.98
CA ASN A 230 29.59 -16.56 2.98
C ASN A 230 31.03 -16.08 2.71
N PHE A 231 31.77 -15.83 3.79
CA PHE A 231 33.17 -15.38 3.74
C PHE A 231 34.12 -16.37 3.07
N LEU A 232 33.76 -17.66 2.96
CA LEU A 232 34.56 -18.68 2.28
C LEU A 232 34.29 -18.73 0.76
N SER A 233 33.27 -18.01 0.30
CA SER A 233 32.95 -17.93 -1.12
C SER A 233 34.04 -17.20 -1.88
N LEU A 234 34.43 -17.77 -3.02
CA LEU A 234 35.31 -17.12 -3.98
C LEU A 234 34.66 -15.88 -4.62
N ASN A 235 33.32 -15.83 -4.65
CA ASN A 235 32.50 -14.68 -5.04
C ASN A 235 32.28 -13.81 -3.78
N ARG A 236 33.30 -13.02 -3.43
CA ARG A 236 33.34 -12.25 -2.17
C ARG A 236 32.43 -11.03 -2.18
N TYR A 237 32.31 -10.35 -3.33
CA TYR A 237 31.50 -9.15 -3.51
C TYR A 237 30.56 -9.29 -4.70
N PHE A 238 29.41 -8.65 -4.62
CA PHE A 238 28.45 -8.49 -5.70
C PHE A 238 28.28 -7.01 -6.03
N LYS A 239 28.12 -6.67 -7.31
CA LYS A 239 27.78 -5.29 -7.72
C LYS A 239 26.35 -4.96 -7.31
N GLY A 240 26.15 -3.85 -6.59
CA GLY A 240 24.85 -3.28 -6.33
C GLY A 240 24.39 -2.32 -7.43
N ASP A 241 23.44 -1.43 -7.12
CA ASP A 241 22.87 -0.47 -8.08
C ASP A 241 23.36 0.97 -7.86
N GLY A 242 23.94 1.26 -6.68
CA GLY A 242 24.62 2.53 -6.42
C GLY A 242 23.71 3.76 -6.53
N ARG A 243 22.48 3.66 -6.01
CA ARG A 243 21.44 4.68 -6.22
C ARG A 243 20.48 4.82 -5.04
N ASP A 244 19.65 5.85 -5.11
CA ASP A 244 18.49 6.05 -4.25
C ASP A 244 17.18 5.79 -5.01
N PHE A 245 16.03 6.03 -4.37
CA PHE A 245 14.69 5.98 -4.95
C PHE A 245 14.59 6.90 -6.16
N ASP A 246 14.28 6.30 -7.31
CA ASP A 246 14.12 7.00 -8.57
C ASP A 246 13.34 6.09 -9.53
N ALA A 247 12.12 6.51 -9.86
CA ALA A 247 11.25 5.79 -10.77
C ALA A 247 11.91 5.51 -12.12
N ASN A 248 12.78 6.41 -12.60
CA ASN A 248 13.36 6.38 -13.94
C ASN A 248 14.76 5.77 -14.01
N SER A 249 15.35 5.37 -12.88
CA SER A 249 16.70 4.81 -12.89
C SER A 249 16.81 3.56 -13.78
N GLU A 250 17.88 3.43 -14.54
CA GLU A 250 18.15 2.23 -15.35
C GLU A 250 18.91 1.14 -14.57
N ASN A 251 19.37 1.43 -13.35
CA ASN A 251 20.05 0.47 -12.48
C ASN A 251 19.03 -0.15 -11.51
N PHE A 252 18.83 -1.47 -11.55
CA PHE A 252 17.90 -2.16 -10.66
C PHE A 252 18.21 -3.65 -10.58
N ARG A 253 17.70 -4.30 -9.52
CA ARG A 253 17.66 -5.76 -9.40
C ARG A 253 16.54 -6.35 -10.23
N THR A 254 15.31 -5.90 -10.01
CA THR A 254 14.14 -6.32 -10.80
C THR A 254 13.20 -5.15 -11.06
N ARG A 255 12.49 -5.19 -12.18
CA ARG A 255 11.47 -4.20 -12.53
C ARG A 255 10.28 -4.86 -13.19
N VAL A 256 9.10 -4.52 -12.71
CA VAL A 256 7.80 -4.82 -13.33
C VAL A 256 7.17 -3.51 -13.79
N GLY A 257 6.65 -3.50 -15.01
CA GLY A 257 5.86 -2.40 -15.56
C GLY A 257 4.51 -2.90 -16.07
N ILE A 258 3.44 -2.18 -15.74
CA ILE A 258 2.10 -2.41 -16.25
C ILE A 258 1.63 -1.16 -16.99
N ASP A 259 0.98 -1.35 -18.14
CA ASP A 259 0.24 -0.31 -18.85
C ASP A 259 -1.18 -0.83 -19.07
N LEU A 260 -2.17 -0.15 -18.47
CA LEU A 260 -3.58 -0.47 -18.52
C LEU A 260 -4.30 0.65 -19.27
N ALA A 261 -4.93 0.30 -20.39
CA ALA A 261 -5.58 1.25 -21.28
C ALA A 261 -7.09 1.03 -21.32
N TYR A 262 -7.86 1.82 -20.59
CA TYR A 262 -9.33 1.76 -20.57
C TYR A 262 -9.99 2.34 -21.83
N ASP A 263 -9.30 3.24 -22.54
CA ASP A 263 -9.74 3.83 -23.80
C ASP A 263 -9.76 2.83 -24.98
N VAL A 264 -9.22 1.62 -24.77
CA VAL A 264 -9.16 0.55 -25.76
C VAL A 264 -10.12 -0.58 -25.37
N GLU A 265 -10.79 -1.19 -26.36
CA GLU A 265 -11.76 -2.27 -26.15
C GLU A 265 -11.17 -3.40 -25.28
N ARG A 266 -11.96 -3.87 -24.30
CA ARG A 266 -11.57 -4.90 -23.31
C ARG A 266 -10.47 -4.48 -22.34
N SER A 267 -10.09 -3.21 -22.36
CA SER A 267 -9.12 -2.60 -21.48
C SER A 267 -7.82 -3.43 -21.39
N PRO A 268 -7.04 -3.54 -22.49
CA PRO A 268 -5.84 -4.37 -22.50
C PRO A 268 -4.86 -3.93 -21.40
N MET A 269 -4.19 -4.94 -20.83
CA MET A 269 -3.17 -4.75 -19.81
C MET A 269 -1.87 -5.37 -20.32
N THR A 270 -0.85 -4.53 -20.54
CA THR A 270 0.48 -5.00 -20.88
C THR A 270 1.29 -5.25 -19.62
N PHE A 271 2.08 -6.32 -19.61
CA PHE A 271 2.93 -6.71 -18.50
C PHE A 271 4.36 -6.90 -18.98
N THR A 272 5.26 -6.09 -18.44
CA THR A 272 6.70 -6.14 -18.73
C THR A 272 7.47 -6.49 -17.47
N LYS A 273 8.51 -7.31 -17.64
CA LYS A 273 9.40 -7.75 -16.56
C LYS A 273 10.85 -7.72 -17.01
N LYS A 274 11.72 -7.17 -16.17
CA LYS A 274 13.17 -7.09 -16.38
C LYS A 274 13.91 -7.49 -15.11
N ILE A 275 15.02 -8.22 -15.27
CA ILE A 275 15.93 -8.60 -14.18
C ILE A 275 17.33 -8.12 -14.55
N GLY A 276 17.96 -7.35 -13.67
CA GLY A 276 19.35 -6.93 -13.80
C GLY A 276 20.31 -8.10 -13.57
N PRO A 277 21.49 -8.10 -14.20
CA PRO A 277 22.45 -9.18 -14.03
C PRO A 277 23.09 -9.15 -12.63
N SER A 278 23.24 -10.30 -12.01
CA SER A 278 24.16 -10.49 -10.89
C SER A 278 25.59 -10.49 -11.43
N ILE A 279 26.47 -9.69 -10.83
CA ILE A 279 27.89 -9.63 -11.17
C ILE A 279 28.71 -9.86 -9.91
N ALA A 280 29.55 -10.89 -9.91
CA ALA A 280 30.37 -11.31 -8.78
C ALA A 280 31.85 -10.98 -8.98
N TYR A 281 32.52 -10.68 -7.86
CA TYR A 281 33.92 -10.26 -7.81
C TYR A 281 34.70 -10.97 -6.70
N SER A 282 36.01 -11.07 -6.88
CA SER A 282 36.94 -11.65 -5.93
C SER A 282 37.19 -10.74 -4.72
N HIS A 283 37.99 -11.20 -3.75
CA HIS A 283 38.41 -10.39 -2.61
C HIS A 283 39.15 -9.10 -3.02
N PHE A 284 39.81 -9.12 -4.17
CA PHE A 284 40.53 -7.97 -4.74
C PHE A 284 39.68 -7.18 -5.74
N HIS A 285 38.34 -7.32 -5.70
CA HIS A 285 37.39 -6.67 -6.62
C HIS A 285 37.66 -6.95 -8.11
N GLN A 286 38.26 -8.10 -8.43
CA GLN A 286 38.42 -8.54 -9.80
C GLN A 286 37.16 -9.26 -10.28
N PHE A 287 36.71 -8.97 -11.49
CA PHE A 287 35.56 -9.63 -12.11
C PHE A 287 35.73 -11.15 -12.10
N ARG A 288 34.67 -11.87 -11.76
CA ARG A 288 34.65 -13.34 -11.79
C ARG A 288 33.58 -13.88 -12.71
N GLU A 289 32.35 -13.45 -12.48
CA GLU A 289 31.19 -14.10 -13.09
C GLU A 289 30.02 -13.13 -13.23
N LYS A 290 29.19 -13.37 -14.25
CA LYS A 290 27.96 -12.64 -14.51
C LYS A 290 26.88 -13.60 -14.95
N ALA A 291 25.71 -13.54 -14.34
CA ALA A 291 24.54 -14.28 -14.76
C ALA A 291 23.25 -13.51 -14.44
N THR A 292 22.19 -13.81 -15.17
CA THR A 292 20.86 -13.23 -14.96
C THR A 292 19.90 -14.34 -14.56
N ALA A 293 19.09 -14.10 -13.53
CA ALA A 293 18.09 -15.06 -13.08
C ALA A 293 16.99 -15.24 -14.15
N PRO A 294 16.31 -16.40 -14.19
CA PRO A 294 15.15 -16.58 -15.06
C PRO A 294 13.98 -15.67 -14.67
N LEU A 295 13.11 -15.38 -15.63
CA LEU A 295 11.94 -14.51 -15.47
C LEU A 295 10.67 -15.25 -14.99
N ASP A 296 10.73 -16.57 -14.85
CA ASP A 296 9.62 -17.46 -14.49
C ASP A 296 9.07 -17.22 -13.08
N GLY A 297 9.92 -16.74 -12.16
CA GLY A 297 9.56 -16.32 -10.81
C GLY A 297 8.74 -15.02 -10.75
N ILE A 298 8.49 -14.33 -11.86
CA ILE A 298 7.64 -13.13 -11.92
C ILE A 298 6.39 -13.44 -12.73
N GLN A 299 5.26 -13.49 -12.04
CA GLN A 299 3.97 -13.94 -12.57
C GLN A 299 2.89 -12.93 -12.25
N LEU A 300 1.97 -12.73 -13.20
CA LEU A 300 0.83 -11.85 -13.05
C LEU A 300 -0.44 -12.57 -13.47
N GLU A 301 -1.45 -12.51 -12.62
CA GLU A 301 -2.81 -12.93 -12.91
C GLU A 301 -3.71 -11.70 -12.98
N ARG A 302 -4.44 -11.53 -14.08
CA ARG A 302 -5.41 -10.43 -14.24
C ARG A 302 -6.66 -10.72 -13.42
N MET A 303 -7.12 -9.73 -12.67
CA MET A 303 -8.29 -9.81 -11.79
C MET A 303 -9.23 -8.63 -12.09
N ASP A 304 -10.02 -8.73 -13.16
CA ASP A 304 -11.04 -7.72 -13.44
C ASP A 304 -12.25 -7.87 -12.53
N HIS A 305 -12.87 -6.75 -12.15
CA HIS A 305 -14.02 -6.74 -11.25
C HIS A 305 -15.31 -6.32 -11.97
N LYS A 306 -15.33 -5.11 -12.51
CA LYS A 306 -16.45 -4.54 -13.28
C LYS A 306 -15.89 -3.55 -14.30
N GLU A 307 -16.74 -3.05 -15.19
CA GLU A 307 -16.35 -1.98 -16.11
C GLU A 307 -15.76 -0.78 -15.34
N GLY A 308 -14.61 -0.29 -15.80
CA GLY A 308 -13.86 0.79 -15.16
C GLY A 308 -13.09 0.40 -13.89
N GLU A 309 -13.03 -0.89 -13.52
CA GLU A 309 -12.29 -1.40 -12.36
C GLU A 309 -11.51 -2.68 -12.72
N SER A 310 -10.21 -2.53 -12.94
CA SER A 310 -9.31 -3.62 -13.34
C SER A 310 -8.22 -3.80 -12.30
N GLY A 311 -7.90 -5.05 -12.03
CA GLY A 311 -6.87 -5.40 -11.07
C GLY A 311 -5.95 -6.51 -11.55
N PHE A 312 -4.93 -6.78 -10.76
CA PHE A 312 -3.99 -7.87 -10.99
C PHE A 312 -3.35 -8.35 -9.70
N HIS A 313 -2.99 -9.63 -9.66
CA HIS A 313 -2.22 -10.28 -8.60
C HIS A 313 -0.82 -10.54 -9.15
N LEU A 314 0.18 -9.89 -8.54
CA LEU A 314 1.58 -9.98 -8.94
C LEU A 314 2.35 -10.78 -7.88
N VAL A 315 2.97 -11.86 -8.31
CA VAL A 315 3.86 -12.70 -7.49
C VAL A 315 5.28 -12.58 -8.05
N HIS A 316 6.23 -12.30 -7.18
CA HIS A 316 7.64 -12.20 -7.53
C HIS A 316 8.51 -13.02 -6.58
N ARG A 317 9.36 -13.89 -7.16
CA ARG A 317 10.31 -14.74 -6.46
C ARG A 317 11.57 -14.90 -7.32
N VAL A 318 12.53 -14.00 -7.17
CA VAL A 318 13.75 -14.00 -8.01
C VAL A 318 14.99 -14.23 -7.15
N GLY A 319 15.68 -15.34 -7.39
CA GLY A 319 16.92 -15.72 -6.71
C GLY A 319 18.19 -15.12 -7.34
N ASN A 320 19.32 -15.29 -6.65
CA ASN A 320 20.63 -14.97 -7.21
C ASN A 320 21.20 -16.19 -7.95
N PRO A 321 21.47 -16.13 -9.27
CA PRO A 321 21.98 -17.28 -10.03
C PRO A 321 23.44 -17.65 -9.72
N LEU A 322 24.19 -16.77 -9.04
CA LEU A 322 25.63 -16.94 -8.76
C LEU A 322 25.94 -17.41 -7.34
N THR A 323 24.92 -17.56 -6.49
CA THR A 323 25.11 -18.02 -5.11
C THR A 323 23.79 -18.52 -4.52
N THR A 324 23.87 -19.52 -3.64
CA THR A 324 22.70 -19.96 -2.87
C THR A 324 22.35 -18.91 -1.83
N ALA A 325 21.32 -18.14 -2.11
CA ALA A 325 20.73 -17.15 -1.21
C ALA A 325 19.20 -17.20 -1.31
N PRO A 326 18.47 -16.71 -0.29
CA PRO A 326 17.04 -16.46 -0.42
C PRO A 326 16.73 -15.58 -1.64
N SER A 327 15.56 -15.77 -2.22
CA SER A 327 15.05 -14.93 -3.31
C SER A 327 14.61 -13.57 -2.80
N ILE A 328 14.55 -12.58 -3.69
CA ILE A 328 13.77 -11.37 -3.46
C ILE A 328 12.30 -11.77 -3.65
N ASP A 329 11.54 -11.79 -2.55
CA ASP A 329 10.13 -12.16 -2.56
C ASP A 329 9.22 -10.96 -2.27
N TYR A 330 8.21 -10.80 -3.12
CA TYR A 330 7.08 -9.93 -2.84
C TYR A 330 5.83 -10.44 -3.54
N GLU A 331 4.68 -10.07 -2.98
CA GLU A 331 3.38 -10.41 -3.51
C GLU A 331 2.41 -9.26 -3.28
N MET A 332 1.58 -8.96 -4.27
CA MET A 332 0.65 -7.85 -4.17
C MET A 332 -0.59 -8.03 -5.04
N ARG A 333 -1.69 -7.41 -4.61
CA ARG A 333 -2.92 -7.23 -5.37
C ARG A 333 -3.11 -5.74 -5.59
N VAL A 334 -3.43 -5.37 -6.82
CA VAL A 334 -3.63 -3.99 -7.25
C VAL A 334 -4.98 -3.89 -7.89
N ILE A 335 -5.72 -2.83 -7.56
CA ILE A 335 -6.93 -2.41 -8.26
C ILE A 335 -6.72 -0.96 -8.68
N LEU A 336 -6.89 -0.69 -9.97
CA LEU A 336 -6.85 0.63 -10.58
C LEU A 336 -8.25 0.92 -11.15
N ARG A 337 -8.73 2.17 -11.05
CA ARG A 337 -10.08 2.54 -11.48
C ARG A 337 -10.07 3.73 -12.44
N GLN A 338 -11.04 3.77 -13.34
CA GLN A 338 -11.27 4.91 -14.22
C GLN A 338 -11.62 6.19 -13.45
N ASP A 339 -12.14 6.10 -12.23
CA ASP A 339 -12.46 7.28 -11.42
C ASP A 339 -11.24 7.93 -10.75
N GLY A 340 -10.02 7.49 -11.06
CA GLY A 340 -8.79 8.02 -10.48
C GLY A 340 -8.36 7.34 -9.18
N THR A 341 -9.17 6.43 -8.63
CA THR A 341 -8.84 5.74 -7.39
C THR A 341 -8.08 4.43 -7.61
N PHE A 342 -7.31 4.03 -6.60
CA PHE A 342 -6.61 2.75 -6.51
C PHE A 342 -6.71 2.17 -5.10
N ASP A 343 -6.64 0.85 -5.00
CA ASP A 343 -6.46 0.11 -3.75
C ASP A 343 -5.43 -1.00 -4.00
N MET A 344 -4.35 -0.99 -3.22
CA MET A 344 -3.22 -1.88 -3.40
C MET A 344 -2.85 -2.50 -2.05
N THR A 345 -2.65 -3.80 -2.02
CA THR A 345 -2.26 -4.53 -0.81
C THR A 345 -1.15 -5.50 -1.15
N GLY A 346 -0.18 -5.67 -0.25
CA GLY A 346 0.90 -6.61 -0.50
C GLY A 346 1.83 -6.81 0.67
N PHE A 347 2.88 -7.58 0.43
CA PHE A 347 4.00 -7.73 1.32
C PHE A 347 5.29 -7.96 0.55
N HIS A 348 6.42 -7.70 1.19
CA HIS A 348 7.75 -8.01 0.66
C HIS A 348 8.71 -8.38 1.80
N ASP A 349 9.83 -9.01 1.43
CA ASP A 349 10.98 -9.19 2.34
C ASP A 349 11.57 -7.84 2.75
N ALA A 350 12.22 -7.74 3.91
CA ALA A 350 12.81 -6.46 4.36
C ALA A 350 14.12 -6.08 3.63
N ALA A 351 14.52 -6.82 2.60
CA ALA A 351 15.60 -6.47 1.69
C ALA A 351 15.26 -6.95 0.26
N PRO A 352 15.74 -6.25 -0.79
CA PRO A 352 16.56 -5.04 -0.77
C PRO A 352 15.67 -3.79 -0.64
N HIS A 353 15.95 -2.68 -1.35
CA HIS A 353 15.00 -1.56 -1.41
C HIS A 353 13.84 -1.92 -2.34
N HIS A 354 12.64 -1.46 -2.01
CA HIS A 354 11.44 -1.64 -2.82
C HIS A 354 10.79 -0.29 -3.10
N GLU A 355 10.42 -0.04 -4.35
CA GLU A 355 9.79 1.20 -4.77
C GLU A 355 8.64 0.93 -5.75
N MET A 356 7.54 1.64 -5.53
CA MET A 356 6.29 1.47 -6.27
C MET A 356 5.71 2.82 -6.66
N TYR A 357 5.44 2.98 -7.95
CA TYR A 357 4.94 4.21 -8.53
C TYR A 357 3.73 3.94 -9.42
N VAL A 358 2.87 4.95 -9.53
CA VAL A 358 1.81 5.03 -10.53
C VAL A 358 1.99 6.28 -11.37
N MET A 359 1.44 6.26 -12.57
CA MET A 359 1.35 7.42 -13.46
C MET A 359 0.00 7.36 -14.17
N ARG A 360 -0.61 8.52 -14.36
CA ARG A 360 -1.86 8.71 -15.12
C ARG A 360 -1.49 9.44 -16.41
N GLU A 361 -2.17 9.17 -17.52
CA GLU A 361 -1.82 9.84 -18.78
C GLU A 361 -2.00 11.38 -18.73
N GLU A 362 -3.01 11.85 -18.00
CA GLU A 362 -3.28 13.28 -17.80
C GLU A 362 -2.19 14.00 -17.00
N ASP A 363 -1.42 13.26 -16.19
CA ASP A 363 -0.33 13.77 -15.36
C ASP A 363 0.88 12.82 -15.49
N PRO A 364 1.74 13.02 -16.50
CA PRO A 364 2.73 12.04 -16.96
C PRO A 364 3.96 11.93 -16.03
N ASP A 365 3.80 12.25 -14.75
CA ASP A 365 4.82 12.09 -13.72
C ASP A 365 4.59 10.81 -12.89
N TRP A 366 5.70 10.15 -12.54
CA TRP A 366 5.66 9.00 -11.63
C TRP A 366 5.41 9.47 -10.20
N VAL A 367 4.24 9.14 -9.66
CA VAL A 367 3.87 9.45 -8.28
C VAL A 367 4.22 8.26 -7.38
N PRO A 368 5.02 8.45 -6.31
CA PRO A 368 5.36 7.38 -5.39
C PRO A 368 4.14 6.94 -4.56
N VAL A 369 3.84 5.64 -4.60
CA VAL A 369 2.79 5.02 -3.78
C VAL A 369 3.40 4.45 -2.51
N TYR A 370 4.47 3.69 -2.65
CA TYR A 370 5.15 3.00 -1.55
C TYR A 370 6.65 2.92 -1.79
N LEU A 371 7.45 3.32 -0.80
CA LEU A 371 8.91 3.27 -0.81
C LEU A 371 9.34 2.59 0.50
N ALA A 372 10.23 1.60 0.40
CA ALA A 372 10.76 0.88 1.55
C ALA A 372 12.27 0.72 1.43
N GLU A 373 12.97 1.22 2.46
CA GLU A 373 14.40 1.07 2.60
C GLU A 373 14.77 -0.36 3.00
N SER A 374 15.94 -0.81 2.54
CA SER A 374 16.46 -2.11 2.95
C SER A 374 16.93 -2.10 4.40
N LYS A 375 16.57 -3.13 5.17
CA LYS A 375 17.20 -3.41 6.48
C LYS A 375 18.58 -4.11 6.35
N GLY A 376 19.06 -4.29 5.12
CA GLY A 376 20.30 -5.00 4.79
C GLY A 376 20.07 -6.47 4.42
N LEU A 377 20.99 -7.05 3.65
CA LEU A 377 20.83 -8.39 3.05
C LEU A 377 20.63 -9.55 4.04
N ALA A 378 21.00 -9.39 5.31
CA ALA A 378 20.66 -10.39 6.32
C ALA A 378 19.14 -10.64 6.33
N TRP A 379 18.34 -9.61 6.07
CA TRP A 379 16.87 -9.63 6.11
C TRP A 379 16.18 -10.03 4.81
N LEU A 380 16.92 -10.59 3.83
CA LEU A 380 16.37 -11.13 2.58
C LEU A 380 15.56 -12.43 2.78
N SER A 381 15.32 -12.86 4.01
CA SER A 381 14.60 -14.11 4.29
C SER A 381 13.20 -13.85 4.85
N ARG A 382 12.20 -14.52 4.24
CA ARG A 382 10.81 -14.61 4.71
C ARG A 382 10.61 -14.98 6.18
N VAL A 383 11.63 -15.57 6.79
CA VAL A 383 11.58 -16.12 8.16
C VAL A 383 11.85 -15.03 9.20
N VAL A 384 12.43 -13.90 8.80
CA VAL A 384 13.02 -12.97 9.76
C VAL A 384 12.37 -11.59 9.78
N SER A 385 11.87 -11.09 8.65
CA SER A 385 10.98 -9.94 8.66
C SER A 385 10.14 -9.86 7.40
N ARG A 386 8.82 -9.73 7.58
CA ARG A 386 7.88 -9.38 6.51
C ARG A 386 7.40 -7.96 6.68
N GLN A 387 7.36 -7.22 5.58
CA GLN A 387 6.80 -5.88 5.53
C GLN A 387 5.47 -5.94 4.78
N TYR A 388 4.38 -5.84 5.53
CA TYR A 388 3.02 -5.77 5.01
C TYR A 388 2.64 -4.32 4.73
N TRP A 389 1.95 -4.08 3.63
CA TRP A 389 1.49 -2.75 3.30
C TRP A 389 0.11 -2.76 2.62
N ARG A 390 -0.63 -1.67 2.82
CA ARG A 390 -1.84 -1.33 2.06
C ARG A 390 -1.79 0.14 1.69
N CYS A 391 -1.99 0.46 0.42
CA CYS A 391 -1.99 1.82 -0.10
C CYS A 391 -3.29 2.07 -0.87
N SER A 392 -3.99 3.15 -0.56
CA SER A 392 -5.16 3.61 -1.32
C SER A 392 -5.17 5.13 -1.42
N ASN A 393 -5.91 5.67 -2.39
CA ASN A 393 -6.17 7.10 -2.49
C ASN A 393 -7.68 7.42 -2.41
N PHE A 394 -7.96 8.69 -2.09
CA PHE A 394 -9.30 9.27 -2.08
C PHE A 394 -9.25 10.57 -2.91
N GLU A 395 -9.89 10.57 -4.07
CA GLU A 395 -9.89 11.67 -5.06
C GLU A 395 -11.26 12.31 -5.21
#